data_AF-A0A351F5X8-F1
#
_entry.id   AF-A0A351F5X8-F1
#
_cell.length_a   1.000
_cell.length_b   1.000
_cell.length_c   1.000
_cell.angle_alpha   90.00
_cell.angle_beta   90.00
_cell.angle_gamma   90.00
#
_symmetry.space_group_name_H-M   'P 1'
#
loop_
_entity.id
_entity.type
_entity.pdbx_description
1 polymer ?
#
loop_
_entity_poly.entity_id
_entity_poly.type
_entity_poly.pdbx_seq_one_letter_code
_entity_poly.pdbx_strand_id
1 'polypeptide(L)'
;AGFSKKRTTTLSNLNGGALLKMPIVIETVNDFLGVGTQSSSNAKGKVGEISKASLTASDISSPTCKQSGNNYVITMTLKNGTSKASASGKSDSTAIGRTGLYSGVGDKKAFDYKNAGNIYTGINNADGASVESVVENNKNIKVTATINSKTGNLVSLHVSYDWDVALTNIKYVLTIKSATGNAKTSVDFTNFVF
;
A
#
# COMPACT_ATOMS: atom_id res chain seq x y z
N ALA A 1 -0.97 15.98 14.82
CA ALA A 1 -0.22 15.24 15.85
C ALA A 1 1.17 14.88 15.32
N GLY A 2 2.15 14.71 16.21
CA GLY A 2 3.36 13.93 15.89
C GLY A 2 3.08 12.43 16.06
N PHE A 3 3.82 11.55 15.39
CA PHE A 3 3.62 10.09 15.47
C PHE A 3 4.84 9.30 15.00
N SER A 4 4.96 8.05 15.45
CA SER A 4 5.86 7.04 14.88
C SER A 4 5.12 6.23 13.81
N LYS A 5 5.77 5.94 12.68
CA LYS A 5 5.25 5.08 11.62
C LYS A 5 6.16 3.86 11.43
N LYS A 6 5.58 2.68 11.27
CA LYS A 6 6.27 1.45 10.86
C LYS A 6 5.49 0.80 9.74
N ARG A 7 6.10 0.71 8.55
CA ARG A 7 5.58 -0.07 7.42
C ARG A 7 6.35 -1.37 7.31
N THR A 8 5.64 -2.48 7.08
CA THR A 8 6.26 -3.76 6.73
C THR A 8 5.58 -4.32 5.49
N THR A 9 6.37 -4.65 4.47
CA THR A 9 5.89 -5.35 3.26
C THR A 9 6.61 -6.68 3.13
N THR A 10 5.85 -7.77 3.03
CA THR A 10 6.37 -9.13 2.88
C THR A 10 5.90 -9.69 1.55
N LEU A 11 6.83 -9.94 0.63
CA LEU A 11 6.56 -10.68 -0.59
C LEU A 11 6.22 -12.13 -0.25
N SER A 12 5.13 -12.63 -0.81
CA SER A 12 4.75 -14.04 -0.68
C SER A 12 5.17 -14.85 -1.92
N ASN A 13 5.12 -14.24 -3.10
CA ASN A 13 5.58 -14.83 -4.35
C ASN A 13 5.91 -13.74 -5.38
N LEU A 14 6.87 -14.02 -6.25
CA LEU A 14 7.21 -13.17 -7.38
C LEU A 14 7.59 -14.07 -8.57
N ASN A 15 6.89 -13.92 -9.70
CA ASN A 15 7.10 -14.67 -10.92
C ASN A 15 7.23 -13.71 -12.11
N GLY A 16 8.39 -13.68 -12.74
CA GLY A 16 8.69 -12.87 -13.92
C GLY A 16 9.66 -13.58 -14.84
N GLY A 17 9.59 -14.91 -14.86
CA GLY A 17 10.40 -15.77 -15.73
C GLY A 17 11.90 -15.43 -15.70
N ALA A 18 12.47 -15.20 -16.88
CA ALA A 18 13.90 -14.93 -17.02
C ALA A 18 14.34 -13.59 -16.40
N LEU A 19 13.45 -12.58 -16.29
CA LEU A 19 13.80 -11.29 -15.69
C LEU A 19 14.11 -11.43 -14.19
N LEU A 20 13.36 -12.27 -13.47
CA LEU A 20 13.62 -12.53 -12.05
C LEU A 20 14.75 -13.53 -11.79
N LYS A 21 15.52 -13.92 -12.81
CA LYS A 21 16.81 -14.59 -12.61
C LYS A 21 17.95 -13.59 -12.47
N MET A 22 17.70 -12.31 -12.77
CA MET A 22 18.69 -11.24 -12.70
C MET A 22 18.63 -10.58 -11.31
N PRO A 23 19.70 -10.65 -10.50
CA PRO A 23 19.70 -10.10 -9.13
C PRO A 23 19.29 -8.62 -9.09
N ILE A 24 19.79 -7.82 -10.03
CA ILE A 24 19.47 -6.39 -10.13
C ILE A 24 17.97 -6.12 -10.32
N VAL A 25 17.25 -6.99 -11.04
CA VAL A 25 15.80 -6.85 -11.25
C VAL A 25 15.06 -7.17 -9.96
N ILE A 26 15.46 -8.23 -9.24
CA ILE A 26 14.87 -8.58 -7.94
C ILE A 26 15.08 -7.45 -6.94
N GLU A 27 16.30 -6.91 -6.84
CA GLU A 27 16.63 -5.80 -5.94
C GLU A 27 15.82 -4.54 -6.28
N THR A 28 15.73 -4.19 -7.56
CA THR A 28 14.96 -3.03 -8.02
C THR A 28 13.48 -3.18 -7.70
N VAL A 29 12.90 -4.36 -7.96
CA VAL A 29 11.50 -4.65 -7.60
C VAL A 29 11.31 -4.58 -6.09
N ASN A 30 12.21 -5.18 -5.30
CA ASN A 30 12.12 -5.15 -3.84
C ASN A 30 12.20 -3.73 -3.29
N ASP A 31 13.10 -2.90 -3.79
CA ASP A 31 13.23 -1.51 -3.36
C ASP A 31 12.00 -0.68 -3.75
N PHE A 32 11.50 -0.86 -4.97
CA PHE A 32 10.29 -0.18 -5.46
C PHE A 32 9.05 -0.52 -4.62
N LEU A 33 8.83 -1.82 -4.35
CA LEU A 33 7.72 -2.27 -3.52
C LEU A 33 7.94 -1.96 -2.02
N GLY A 34 9.17 -1.59 -1.64
CA GLY A 34 9.55 -1.29 -0.27
C GLY A 34 9.51 -2.52 0.63
N VAL A 35 9.96 -3.66 0.12
CA VAL A 35 10.01 -4.94 0.84
C VAL A 35 10.85 -4.82 2.11
N GLY A 36 10.39 -5.46 3.19
CA GLY A 36 10.98 -5.36 4.52
C GLY A 36 10.28 -4.33 5.40
N THR A 37 10.93 -4.00 6.53
CA THR A 37 10.41 -3.07 7.52
C THR A 37 11.09 -1.71 7.40
N GLN A 38 10.28 -0.64 7.39
CA GLN A 38 10.73 0.75 7.37
C GLN A 38 10.06 1.51 8.52
N SER A 39 10.84 2.29 9.25
CA SER A 39 10.35 3.06 10.39
C SER A 39 10.73 4.53 10.26
N SER A 40 9.82 5.41 10.66
CA SER A 40 10.05 6.85 10.68
C SER A 40 9.36 7.48 11.88
N SER A 41 9.88 8.63 12.31
CA SER A 41 9.27 9.47 13.34
C SER A 41 8.91 10.82 12.75
N ASN A 42 7.67 11.25 12.96
CA ASN A 42 7.10 12.46 12.39
C ASN A 42 6.79 13.45 13.50
N ALA A 43 7.45 14.62 13.42
CA ALA A 43 7.18 15.72 14.32
C ALA A 43 5.77 16.28 14.11
N LYS A 44 5.18 16.86 15.16
CA LYS A 44 3.88 17.54 15.09
C LYS A 44 3.92 18.64 14.03
N GLY A 45 2.94 18.63 13.13
CA GLY A 45 2.83 19.63 12.07
C GLY A 45 3.60 19.31 10.78
N LYS A 46 4.38 18.22 10.71
CA LYS A 46 4.91 17.74 9.42
C LYS A 46 3.79 17.13 8.59
N VAL A 47 3.66 17.61 7.35
CA VAL A 47 2.73 17.11 6.32
C VAL A 47 3.45 16.06 5.48
N GLY A 48 2.75 14.99 5.08
CA GLY A 48 3.21 14.10 4.00
C GLY A 48 3.60 12.68 4.36
N GLU A 49 3.26 12.16 5.54
CA GLU A 49 3.50 10.74 5.90
C GLU A 49 2.22 10.02 6.36
N ILE A 50 1.10 10.76 6.37
CA ILE A 50 -0.28 10.31 6.49
C ILE A 50 -1.14 11.34 5.72
N SER A 51 -2.12 10.85 4.97
CA SER A 51 -3.02 11.65 4.13
C SER A 51 -4.41 11.75 4.75
N LYS A 52 -5.19 12.75 4.33
CA LYS A 52 -6.60 12.85 4.71
C LYS A 52 -7.35 11.64 4.15
N ALA A 53 -7.98 10.85 5.02
CA ALA A 53 -8.85 9.75 4.60
C ALA A 53 -10.13 10.29 3.94
N SER A 54 -10.65 9.51 2.98
CA SER A 54 -11.89 9.80 2.25
C SER A 54 -12.80 8.57 2.15
N LEU A 55 -12.63 7.60 3.07
CA LEU A 55 -13.50 6.44 3.18
C LEU A 55 -14.95 6.85 3.40
N THR A 56 -15.84 6.10 2.78
CA THR A 56 -17.29 6.21 2.90
C THR A 56 -17.88 4.90 3.43
N ALA A 57 -19.15 4.92 3.85
CA ALA A 57 -19.84 3.70 4.28
C ALA A 57 -19.86 2.60 3.21
N SER A 58 -19.87 2.97 1.92
CA SER A 58 -19.85 2.01 0.83
C SER A 58 -18.52 1.26 0.67
N ASP A 59 -17.44 1.75 1.29
CA ASP A 59 -16.13 1.12 1.26
C ASP A 59 -15.96 0.03 2.32
N ILE A 60 -16.84 0.00 3.32
CA ILE A 60 -16.75 -0.89 4.48
C ILE A 60 -17.60 -2.13 4.23
N SER A 61 -17.03 -3.31 4.46
CA SER A 61 -17.76 -4.59 4.41
C SER A 61 -18.25 -5.02 5.79
N SER A 62 -17.44 -4.79 6.84
CA SER A 62 -17.82 -5.11 8.21
C SER A 62 -17.07 -4.22 9.21
N PRO A 63 -17.79 -3.40 10.00
CA PRO A 63 -17.23 -2.69 11.14
C PRO A 63 -17.46 -3.46 12.44
N THR A 64 -16.52 -3.33 13.37
CA THR A 64 -16.65 -3.79 14.76
C THR A 64 -16.09 -2.73 15.71
N CYS A 65 -16.64 -2.64 16.91
CA CYS A 65 -16.15 -1.81 18.00
C CYS A 65 -16.26 -2.58 19.30
N LYS A 66 -15.15 -2.69 20.04
CA LYS A 66 -15.11 -3.38 21.33
C LYS A 66 -14.31 -2.56 22.33
N GLN A 67 -14.80 -2.46 23.56
CA GLN A 67 -13.98 -1.96 24.66
C GLN A 67 -12.99 -3.02 25.13
N SER A 68 -11.72 -2.65 25.23
CA SER A 68 -10.62 -3.48 25.71
C SER A 68 -9.82 -2.70 26.74
N GLY A 69 -10.10 -2.94 28.02
CA GLY A 69 -9.56 -2.14 29.12
C GLY A 69 -9.95 -0.67 29.02
N ASN A 70 -8.94 0.21 29.02
CA ASN A 70 -9.12 1.67 28.92
C ASN A 70 -9.23 2.19 27.47
N ASN A 71 -9.44 1.30 26.49
CA ASN A 71 -9.48 1.67 25.08
C ASN A 71 -10.74 1.14 24.39
N TYR A 72 -11.19 1.86 23.37
CA TYR A 72 -12.03 1.31 22.30
C TYR A 72 -11.14 0.83 21.17
N VAL A 73 -11.39 -0.39 20.69
CA VAL A 73 -10.75 -0.97 19.51
C VAL A 73 -11.79 -1.05 18.41
N ILE A 74 -11.62 -0.22 17.39
CA ILE A 74 -12.50 -0.16 16.22
C ILE A 74 -11.77 -0.84 15.08
N THR A 75 -12.37 -1.87 14.49
CA THR A 75 -11.83 -2.54 13.29
C THR A 75 -12.82 -2.43 12.16
N MET A 76 -12.38 -1.87 11.03
CA MET A 76 -13.10 -1.83 9.77
C MET A 76 -12.44 -2.79 8.80
N THR A 77 -13.20 -3.77 8.33
CA THR A 77 -12.83 -4.55 7.14
C THR A 77 -13.38 -3.80 5.93
N LEU A 78 -12.51 -3.52 4.96
CA LEU A 78 -12.90 -2.80 3.75
C LEU A 78 -13.19 -3.78 2.61
N LYS A 79 -13.98 -3.32 1.65
CA LYS A 79 -14.22 -4.07 0.42
C LYS A 79 -12.93 -4.18 -0.39
N ASN A 80 -12.76 -5.35 -1.01
CA ASN A 80 -11.70 -5.57 -1.99
C ASN A 80 -11.90 -4.63 -3.18
N GLY A 81 -10.83 -4.41 -3.94
CA GLY A 81 -10.91 -3.62 -5.16
C GLY A 81 -9.76 -3.88 -6.09
N THR A 82 -9.84 -3.25 -7.26
CA THR A 82 -8.87 -3.42 -8.33
C THR A 82 -8.46 -2.05 -8.84
N SER A 83 -7.15 -1.87 -9.04
CA SER A 83 -6.63 -0.76 -9.82
C SER A 83 -6.02 -1.28 -11.13
N LYS A 84 -6.11 -0.48 -12.19
CA LYS A 84 -5.63 -0.82 -13.53
C LYS A 84 -4.90 0.36 -14.14
N ALA A 85 -3.88 0.07 -14.93
CA ALA A 85 -3.17 1.08 -15.70
C ALA A 85 -2.66 0.50 -17.03
N SER A 86 -2.83 1.27 -18.09
CA SER A 86 -2.29 1.01 -19.42
C SER A 86 -2.14 2.34 -20.16
N ALA A 87 -1.68 2.29 -21.42
CA ALA A 87 -1.66 3.45 -22.31
C ALA A 87 -3.05 4.07 -22.52
N SER A 88 -4.14 3.28 -22.43
CA SER A 88 -5.51 3.77 -22.62
C SER A 88 -6.08 4.49 -21.40
N GLY A 89 -5.45 4.40 -20.23
CA GLY A 89 -5.90 5.09 -19.03
C GLY A 89 -5.55 4.39 -17.73
N LYS A 90 -5.91 5.04 -16.62
CA LYS A 90 -5.72 4.54 -15.26
C LYS A 90 -7.07 4.55 -14.52
N SER A 91 -7.34 3.51 -13.74
CA SER A 91 -8.51 3.45 -12.87
C SER A 91 -8.17 2.82 -11.53
N ASP A 92 -8.86 3.23 -10.47
CA ASP A 92 -8.63 2.72 -9.11
C ASP A 92 -9.97 2.71 -8.36
N SER A 93 -10.51 1.52 -8.11
CA SER A 93 -11.72 1.33 -7.29
C SER A 93 -11.42 0.96 -5.84
N THR A 94 -10.14 0.84 -5.48
CA THR A 94 -9.71 0.22 -4.24
C THR A 94 -10.06 1.08 -3.03
N ALA A 95 -10.55 0.47 -1.95
CA ALA A 95 -10.83 1.19 -0.70
C ALA A 95 -9.53 1.61 0.01
N ILE A 96 -8.43 0.86 -0.18
CA ILE A 96 -7.14 1.17 0.45
C ILE A 96 -6.63 2.55 0.06
N GLY A 97 -6.84 2.99 -1.19
CA GLY A 97 -6.47 4.34 -1.66
C GLY A 97 -7.19 5.49 -0.94
N ARG A 98 -8.30 5.20 -0.24
CA ARG A 98 -9.09 6.17 0.53
C ARG A 98 -8.83 6.14 2.03
N THR A 99 -7.99 5.22 2.52
CA THR A 99 -7.71 5.04 3.97
C THR A 99 -6.93 6.18 4.61
N GLY A 100 -6.30 7.04 3.82
CA GLY A 100 -5.36 8.05 4.33
C GLY A 100 -3.93 7.52 4.54
N LEU A 101 -3.62 6.29 4.13
CA LEU A 101 -2.21 5.89 3.96
C LEU A 101 -1.48 6.83 2.99
N TYR A 102 -0.17 7.02 3.20
CA TYR A 102 0.58 7.91 2.33
C TYR A 102 0.70 7.31 0.93
N SER A 103 0.06 7.97 -0.03
CA SER A 103 0.00 7.59 -1.44
C SER A 103 -0.17 8.85 -2.29
N GLY A 104 -0.04 8.72 -3.61
CA GLY A 104 -0.18 9.84 -4.53
C GLY A 104 0.09 9.43 -5.97
N VAL A 105 0.30 10.41 -6.84
CA VAL A 105 0.65 10.19 -8.25
C VAL A 105 2.17 10.02 -8.40
N GLY A 106 2.59 9.15 -9.33
CA GLY A 106 4.00 8.87 -9.62
C GLY A 106 4.57 7.77 -8.72
N ASP A 107 5.89 7.73 -8.57
CA ASP A 107 6.54 6.81 -7.64
C ASP A 107 7.32 7.58 -6.58
N LYS A 108 7.14 7.16 -5.32
CA LYS A 108 7.94 7.57 -4.18
C LYS A 108 8.21 6.37 -3.29
N LYS A 109 9.47 6.21 -2.90
CA LYS A 109 9.92 5.16 -1.97
C LYS A 109 9.12 5.14 -0.65
N ALA A 110 8.78 6.33 -0.15
CA ALA A 110 8.04 6.53 1.10
C ALA A 110 6.54 6.17 1.02
N PHE A 111 5.96 5.95 -0.17
CA PHE A 111 4.54 5.60 -0.27
C PHE A 111 4.24 4.27 0.43
N ASP A 112 3.22 4.33 1.28
CA ASP A 112 2.69 3.20 2.03
C ASP A 112 1.83 2.29 1.15
N TYR A 113 1.16 2.86 0.14
CA TYR A 113 0.34 2.17 -0.86
C TYR A 113 0.69 2.66 -2.27
N LYS A 114 0.90 1.73 -3.19
CA LYS A 114 1.16 1.98 -4.60
C LYS A 114 0.13 1.21 -5.44
N ASN A 115 -0.70 1.94 -6.19
CA ASN A 115 -1.68 1.34 -7.09
C ASN A 115 -1.06 0.97 -8.45
N ALA A 116 -1.85 0.36 -9.33
CA ALA A 116 -1.44 0.00 -10.69
C ALA A 116 -0.89 1.21 -11.48
N GLY A 117 -1.43 2.41 -11.26
CA GLY A 117 -0.94 3.64 -11.88
C GLY A 117 0.48 4.02 -11.44
N ASN A 118 0.80 3.83 -10.17
CA ASN A 118 2.15 4.03 -9.62
C ASN A 118 3.12 3.01 -10.21
N ILE A 119 2.75 1.73 -10.22
CA ILE A 119 3.56 0.64 -10.78
C ILE A 119 3.82 0.86 -12.27
N TYR A 120 2.78 1.17 -13.05
CA TYR A 120 2.89 1.43 -14.48
C TYR A 120 3.83 2.61 -14.78
N THR A 121 3.70 3.68 -13.99
CA THR A 121 4.56 4.87 -14.15
C THR A 121 6.00 4.58 -13.74
N GLY A 122 6.20 3.84 -12.63
CA GLY A 122 7.53 3.44 -12.17
C GLY A 122 8.29 2.61 -13.20
N ILE A 123 7.63 1.59 -13.78
CA ILE A 123 8.26 0.73 -14.79
C ILE A 123 8.54 1.50 -16.08
N ASN A 124 7.57 2.27 -16.60
CA ASN A 124 7.75 2.97 -17.87
C ASN A 124 8.65 4.22 -17.79
N ASN A 125 8.99 4.68 -16.58
CA ASN A 125 9.98 5.73 -16.38
C ASN A 125 11.38 5.17 -16.08
N ALA A 126 11.51 3.85 -15.88
CA ALA A 126 12.81 3.21 -15.70
C ALA A 126 13.50 3.02 -17.06
N ASP A 127 14.79 3.31 -17.10
CA ASP A 127 15.56 3.26 -18.35
C ASP A 127 15.56 1.85 -18.97
N GLY A 128 15.29 1.79 -20.28
CA GLY A 128 15.20 0.55 -21.04
C GLY A 128 14.03 -0.38 -20.66
N ALA A 129 13.16 0.00 -19.72
CA ALA A 129 12.04 -0.82 -19.28
C ALA A 129 10.69 -0.31 -19.81
N SER A 130 9.76 -1.23 -20.05
CA SER A 130 8.37 -0.87 -20.31
C SER A 130 7.40 -1.97 -19.89
N VAL A 131 6.15 -1.59 -19.69
CA VAL A 131 5.03 -2.51 -19.44
C VAL A 131 3.79 -2.02 -20.17
N GLU A 132 3.06 -2.93 -20.81
CA GLU A 132 1.85 -2.58 -21.54
C GLU A 132 0.67 -2.31 -20.61
N SER A 133 0.47 -3.18 -19.62
CA SER A 133 -0.58 -2.99 -18.62
C SER A 133 -0.25 -3.58 -17.26
N VAL A 134 -0.86 -2.99 -16.25
CA VAL A 134 -0.80 -3.40 -14.85
C VAL A 134 -2.22 -3.58 -14.35
N VAL A 135 -2.47 -4.71 -13.69
CA VAL A 135 -3.65 -4.93 -12.86
C VAL A 135 -3.17 -5.23 -11.46
N GLU A 136 -3.76 -4.55 -10.48
CA GLU A 136 -3.46 -4.72 -9.06
C GLU A 136 -4.78 -4.97 -8.33
N ASN A 137 -4.83 -6.00 -7.49
CA ASN A 137 -6.00 -6.31 -6.67
C ASN A 137 -5.63 -6.27 -5.20
N ASN A 138 -6.40 -5.49 -4.42
CA ASN A 138 -6.28 -5.45 -2.97
C ASN A 138 -7.38 -6.29 -2.32
N LYS A 139 -7.01 -7.03 -1.28
CA LYS A 139 -7.92 -7.86 -0.49
C LYS A 139 -7.52 -7.90 0.97
N ASN A 140 -8.43 -8.43 1.80
CA ASN A 140 -8.22 -8.58 3.23
C ASN A 140 -7.83 -7.25 3.92
N ILE A 141 -8.34 -6.13 3.40
CA ILE A 141 -7.98 -4.80 3.89
C ILE A 141 -8.64 -4.58 5.25
N LYS A 142 -7.83 -4.28 6.27
CA LYS A 142 -8.28 -3.99 7.63
C LYS A 142 -7.67 -2.70 8.14
N VAL A 143 -8.52 -1.88 8.75
CA VAL A 143 -8.12 -0.66 9.48
C VAL A 143 -8.55 -0.84 10.93
N THR A 144 -7.59 -0.87 11.85
CA THR A 144 -7.82 -0.98 13.29
C THR A 144 -7.33 0.27 13.99
N ALA A 145 -8.25 1.02 14.61
CA ALA A 145 -7.93 2.17 15.44
C ALA A 145 -8.13 1.81 16.92
N THR A 146 -7.13 2.12 17.74
CA THR A 146 -7.23 2.05 19.20
C THR A 146 -7.37 3.46 19.74
N ILE A 147 -8.44 3.73 20.48
CA ILE A 147 -8.78 5.06 21.00
C ILE A 147 -8.87 4.96 22.50
N ASN A 148 -8.24 5.89 23.22
CA ASN A 148 -8.37 5.97 24.67
C ASN A 148 -9.82 6.31 25.03
N SER A 149 -10.47 5.48 25.86
CA SER A 149 -11.90 5.63 26.15
C SER A 149 -12.24 6.84 27.02
N LYS A 150 -11.25 7.38 27.75
CA LYS A 150 -11.43 8.55 28.62
C LYS A 150 -11.16 9.87 27.89
N THR A 151 -10.10 9.92 27.09
CA THR A 151 -9.65 11.17 26.44
C THR A 151 -10.12 11.30 24.99
N GLY A 152 -10.55 10.21 24.36
CA GLY A 152 -10.87 10.19 22.92
C GLY A 152 -9.64 10.26 22.01
N ASN A 153 -8.42 10.30 22.57
CA ASN A 153 -7.20 10.39 21.79
C ASN A 153 -6.89 9.06 21.09
N LEU A 154 -6.44 9.15 19.83
CA LEU A 154 -5.95 8.00 19.08
C LEU A 154 -4.65 7.50 19.72
N VAL A 155 -4.64 6.23 20.14
CA VAL A 155 -3.48 5.54 20.72
C VAL A 155 -2.64 4.88 19.63
N SER A 156 -3.32 4.17 18.71
CA SER A 156 -2.68 3.58 17.55
C SER A 156 -3.64 3.46 16.37
N LEU A 157 -3.08 3.44 15.17
CA LEU A 157 -3.77 3.09 13.94
C LEU A 157 -2.96 2.01 13.23
N HIS A 158 -3.60 0.92 12.88
CA HIS A 158 -3.01 -0.18 12.12
C HIS A 158 -3.81 -0.35 10.83
N VAL A 159 -3.13 -0.35 9.69
CA VAL A 159 -3.73 -0.68 8.40
C VAL A 159 -2.99 -1.88 7.83
N SER A 160 -3.70 -2.95 7.47
CA SER A 160 -3.13 -4.10 6.76
C SER A 160 -3.93 -4.44 5.52
N TYR A 161 -3.25 -4.94 4.51
CA TYR A 161 -3.86 -5.36 3.25
C TYR A 161 -2.95 -6.36 2.54
N ASP A 162 -3.59 -7.30 1.84
CA ASP A 162 -2.94 -8.18 0.89
C ASP A 162 -3.15 -7.60 -0.50
N TRP A 163 -2.15 -7.76 -1.37
CA TRP A 163 -2.27 -7.31 -2.74
C TRP A 163 -1.56 -8.24 -3.71
N ASP A 164 -2.11 -8.34 -4.91
CA ASP A 164 -1.53 -9.07 -6.03
C ASP A 164 -1.45 -8.18 -7.26
N VAL A 165 -0.39 -8.37 -8.04
CA VAL A 165 -0.11 -7.61 -9.26
C VAL A 165 0.08 -8.58 -10.40
N ALA A 166 -0.52 -8.25 -11.53
CA ALA A 166 -0.28 -8.86 -12.82
C ALA A 166 0.19 -7.80 -13.81
N LEU A 167 1.30 -8.10 -14.49
CA LEU A 167 1.91 -7.28 -15.53
C LEU A 167 1.75 -7.99 -16.88
N THR A 168 1.48 -7.22 -17.93
CA THR A 168 1.40 -7.73 -19.31
C THR A 168 2.47 -7.10 -20.17
N ASN A 169 3.15 -7.92 -20.98
CA ASN A 169 4.18 -7.52 -21.94
C ASN A 169 5.23 -6.59 -21.32
N ILE A 170 6.05 -7.17 -20.44
CA ILE A 170 7.14 -6.48 -19.76
C ILE A 170 8.37 -6.58 -20.67
N LYS A 171 8.95 -5.43 -21.01
CA LYS A 171 10.21 -5.33 -21.73
C LYS A 171 11.28 -4.76 -20.82
N TYR A 172 12.46 -5.37 -20.86
CA TYR A 172 13.70 -4.81 -20.36
C TYR A 172 14.82 -5.28 -21.31
N VAL A 173 15.81 -6.05 -20.83
CA VAL A 173 16.79 -6.76 -21.68
C VAL A 173 16.17 -7.84 -22.58
N LEU A 174 14.99 -8.32 -22.21
CA LEU A 174 14.17 -9.27 -22.96
C LEU A 174 12.69 -8.94 -22.72
N THR A 175 11.81 -9.55 -23.52
CA THR A 175 10.36 -9.42 -23.34
C THR A 175 9.79 -10.68 -22.72
N ILE A 176 9.02 -10.53 -21.65
CA ILE A 176 8.15 -11.59 -21.12
C ILE A 176 6.69 -11.20 -21.29
N LYS A 177 5.84 -12.18 -21.62
CA LYS A 177 4.41 -11.93 -21.87
C LYS A 177 3.66 -11.55 -20.60
N SER A 178 4.06 -12.13 -19.47
CA SER A 178 3.41 -11.86 -18.19
C SER A 178 4.37 -12.01 -17.02
N ALA A 179 4.08 -11.27 -15.95
CA ALA A 179 4.67 -11.42 -14.65
C ALA A 179 3.60 -11.23 -13.58
N THR A 180 3.74 -11.92 -12.45
CA THR A 180 2.84 -11.81 -11.31
C THR A 180 3.60 -11.71 -10.00
N GLY A 181 2.98 -11.08 -9.01
CA GLY A 181 3.52 -11.02 -7.66
C GLY A 181 2.40 -10.87 -6.65
N ASN A 182 2.65 -11.28 -5.41
CA ASN A 182 1.76 -10.99 -4.31
C ASN A 182 2.53 -10.68 -3.04
N ALA A 183 1.94 -9.82 -2.23
CA ALA A 183 2.54 -9.36 -0.99
C ALA A 183 1.47 -9.05 0.05
N LYS A 184 1.95 -8.88 1.27
CA LYS A 184 1.17 -8.36 2.39
C LYS A 184 1.87 -7.12 2.91
N THR A 185 1.09 -6.09 3.19
CA THR A 185 1.61 -4.85 3.76
C THR A 185 0.84 -4.50 5.02
N SER A 186 1.57 -4.07 6.05
CA SER A 186 0.99 -3.46 7.24
C SER A 186 1.68 -2.13 7.54
N VAL A 187 0.90 -1.19 8.06
CA VAL A 187 1.37 0.13 8.47
C VAL A 187 0.82 0.44 9.86
N ASP A 188 1.73 0.60 10.81
CA ASP A 188 1.43 0.95 12.19
C ASP A 188 1.77 2.43 12.43
N PHE A 189 0.82 3.16 12.99
CA PHE A 189 1.00 4.51 13.52
C PHE A 189 0.81 4.46 15.03
N THR A 190 1.79 4.97 15.77
CA THR A 190 1.83 4.90 17.24
C THR A 190 2.44 6.18 17.82
N ASN A 191 2.49 6.28 19.16
CA ASN A 191 3.12 7.39 19.87
C ASN A 191 2.59 8.77 19.43
N PHE A 192 1.27 8.87 19.28
CA PHE A 192 0.64 10.11 18.88
C PHE A 192 0.83 11.20 19.94
N VAL A 193 1.32 12.36 19.51
CA VAL A 193 1.47 13.57 20.35
C VAL A 193 0.53 14.64 19.83
N PHE A 194 -0.52 14.94 20.61
CA PHE A 194 -1.60 15.85 20.22
C PHE A 194 -1.29 17.32 20.50
#